data_AF-A0A9E3K8N1-F1
#
_entry.id   AF-A0A9E3K8N1-F1
#
_cell.length_a   1.000
_cell.length_b   1.000
_cell.length_c   1.000
_cell.angle_alpha   90.00
_cell.angle_beta   90.00
_cell.angle_gamma   90.00
#
_symmetry.space_group_name_H-M   'P 1'
#
loop_
_entity.id
_entity.type
_entity.pdbx_description
1 polymer ?
#
loop_
_entity_poly.entity_id
_entity_poly.type
_entity_poly.pdbx_seq_one_letter_code
_entity_poly.pdbx_strand_id
1 'polypeptide(L)'
;LSAEIMAIALGEVAAEPLPTQAGVLAAVGIAITIGVYGVVGLIVKMDDIGLHLARRDMAATRAIGRFLVKAMPIIMRWLSIIGTAAMIWVGGGIIVHGLEVFGVQAPATMIHHLADAAAHAAPFAPEFLRWVIAASCSGLVGLLAGGAIAALMHLVAGLGGFLAMNGAGLRFAFLLLEGRFCSWAVA
;
A
#
# COMPACT_ATOMS: atom_id res chain seq x y z
N LEU A 1 -3.56 -1.78 -4.29
CA LEU A 1 -4.24 -0.58 -3.75
C LEU A 1 -5.63 -0.35 -4.34
N SER A 2 -5.80 0.08 -5.61
CA SER A 2 -7.14 0.43 -6.13
C SER A 2 -8.14 -0.74 -6.18
N ALA A 3 -7.72 -1.90 -6.71
CA ALA A 3 -8.58 -3.09 -6.80
C ALA A 3 -8.97 -3.68 -5.44
N GLU A 4 -8.13 -3.48 -4.43
CA GLU A 4 -8.33 -3.99 -3.07
C GLU A 4 -9.40 -3.19 -2.32
N ILE A 5 -9.34 -1.86 -2.40
CA ILE A 5 -10.39 -0.99 -1.85
C ILE A 5 -11.71 -1.23 -2.59
N MET A 6 -11.67 -1.50 -3.90
CA MET A 6 -12.85 -1.87 -4.66
C MET A 6 -13.44 -3.21 -4.19
N ALA A 7 -12.61 -4.21 -3.89
CA ALA A 7 -13.07 -5.51 -3.39
C ALA A 7 -13.70 -5.40 -2.00
N ILE A 8 -13.14 -4.57 -1.11
CA ILE A 8 -13.73 -4.30 0.21
C ILE A 8 -15.08 -3.59 0.05
N ALA A 9 -15.14 -2.54 -0.78
CA ALA A 9 -16.40 -1.84 -1.05
C ALA A 9 -17.47 -2.78 -1.62
N LEU A 10 -17.08 -3.66 -2.56
CA LEU A 10 -17.99 -4.65 -3.12
C LEU A 10 -18.50 -5.64 -2.06
N GLY A 11 -17.67 -6.02 -1.10
CA GLY A 11 -18.05 -6.89 0.02
C GLY A 11 -19.11 -6.27 0.93
N GLU A 12 -18.98 -4.99 1.26
CA GLU A 12 -19.94 -4.27 2.13
C GLU A 12 -21.32 -4.09 1.50
N VAL A 13 -21.38 -3.88 0.17
CA VAL A 13 -22.64 -3.70 -0.56
C VAL A 13 -23.01 -4.93 -1.41
N ALA A 14 -22.48 -6.10 -1.06
CA ALA A 14 -22.74 -7.35 -1.81
C ALA A 14 -24.21 -7.80 -1.73
N ALA A 15 -24.91 -7.44 -0.65
CA ALA A 15 -26.30 -7.82 -0.41
C ALA A 15 -27.34 -6.85 -1.02
N GLU A 16 -26.89 -5.70 -1.53
CA GLU A 16 -27.76 -4.66 -2.09
C GLU A 16 -28.07 -4.90 -3.58
N PRO A 17 -29.19 -4.39 -4.12
CA PRO A 17 -29.50 -4.53 -5.53
C PRO A 17 -28.46 -3.80 -6.40
N LEU A 18 -28.17 -4.37 -7.58
CA LEU A 18 -27.17 -3.89 -8.54
C LEU A 18 -27.08 -2.36 -8.74
N PRO A 19 -28.18 -1.59 -8.88
CA PRO A 19 -28.09 -0.14 -9.04
C PRO A 19 -27.47 0.57 -7.82
N THR A 20 -27.77 0.11 -6.61
CA THR A 20 -27.20 0.67 -5.37
C THR A 20 -25.71 0.36 -5.27
N GLN A 21 -25.33 -0.89 -5.54
CA GLN A 21 -23.93 -1.32 -5.56
C GLN A 21 -23.11 -0.52 -6.59
N ALA A 22 -23.59 -0.41 -7.83
CA ALA A 22 -22.92 0.35 -8.87
C ALA A 22 -22.78 1.84 -8.52
N GLY A 23 -23.82 2.44 -7.92
CA GLY A 23 -23.79 3.83 -7.46
C GLY A 23 -22.73 4.07 -6.38
N VAL A 24 -22.66 3.18 -5.38
CA VAL A 24 -21.67 3.28 -4.29
C VAL A 24 -20.25 3.10 -4.83
N LEU A 25 -19.99 2.07 -5.65
CA LEU A 25 -18.66 1.83 -6.22
C LEU A 25 -18.21 3.01 -7.11
N ALA A 26 -19.11 3.58 -7.90
CA ALA A 26 -18.81 4.75 -8.73
C ALA A 26 -18.48 5.99 -7.87
N ALA A 27 -19.28 6.26 -6.83
CA ALA A 27 -19.06 7.40 -5.94
C ALA A 27 -17.72 7.29 -5.19
N VAL A 28 -17.42 6.11 -4.63
CA VAL A 28 -16.17 5.85 -3.92
C VAL A 28 -14.97 5.94 -4.87
N GLY A 29 -15.07 5.35 -6.06
CA GLY A 29 -14.01 5.42 -7.07
C GLY A 29 -13.68 6.86 -7.48
N ILE A 30 -14.69 7.70 -7.71
CA ILE A 30 -14.51 9.12 -8.01
C ILE A 30 -13.89 9.86 -6.82
N ALA A 31 -14.43 9.65 -5.61
CA ALA A 31 -13.96 10.32 -4.40
C ALA A 31 -12.48 10.02 -4.13
N ILE A 32 -12.05 8.76 -4.24
CA ILE A 32 -10.65 8.36 -4.05
C ILE A 32 -9.78 8.92 -5.17
N THR A 33 -10.24 8.91 -6.42
CA THR A 33 -9.49 9.48 -7.54
C THR A 33 -9.21 10.98 -7.29
N ILE A 34 -10.25 11.75 -6.97
CA ILE A 34 -10.10 13.18 -6.68
C ILE A 34 -9.22 13.38 -5.43
N GLY A 35 -9.45 12.62 -4.37
CA GLY A 35 -8.71 12.75 -3.11
C GLY A 35 -7.22 12.45 -3.28
N VAL A 36 -6.88 11.29 -3.84
CA VAL A 36 -5.47 10.85 -4.00
C VAL A 36 -4.74 11.71 -5.01
N TYR A 37 -5.29 11.88 -6.23
CA TYR A 37 -4.62 12.70 -7.25
C TYR A 37 -4.61 14.19 -6.87
N GLY A 38 -5.62 14.68 -6.16
CA GLY A 38 -5.67 16.04 -5.64
C GLY A 38 -4.58 16.30 -4.60
N VAL A 39 -4.44 15.40 -3.62
CA VAL A 39 -3.38 15.52 -2.59
C VAL A 39 -2.00 15.39 -3.21
N VAL A 40 -1.77 14.40 -4.08
CA VAL A 40 -0.48 14.24 -4.77
C VAL A 40 -0.16 15.47 -5.62
N GLY A 41 -1.13 15.97 -6.39
CA GLY A 41 -0.98 17.18 -7.19
C GLY A 41 -0.68 18.42 -6.34
N LEU A 42 -1.30 18.55 -5.17
CA LEU A 42 -1.03 19.64 -4.23
C LEU A 42 0.40 19.56 -3.69
N ILE A 43 0.86 18.36 -3.31
CA ILE A 43 2.23 18.15 -2.82
C ILE A 43 3.26 18.51 -3.90
N VAL A 44 3.05 18.07 -5.15
CA VAL A 44 3.94 18.40 -6.28
C VAL A 44 3.94 19.90 -6.57
N LYS A 45 2.77 20.55 -6.54
CA LYS A 45 2.67 22.01 -6.76
C LYS A 45 3.43 22.80 -5.69
N MET A 46 3.38 22.36 -4.43
CA MET A 46 4.12 23.00 -3.34
C MET A 46 5.63 22.87 -3.53
N ASP A 47 6.12 21.77 -4.11
CA ASP A 47 7.54 21.57 -4.43
C ASP A 47 8.03 22.55 -5.51
N ASP A 48 7.26 22.71 -6.60
CA ASP A 48 7.55 23.69 -7.66
C ASP A 48 7.59 25.14 -7.12
N ILE A 49 6.65 25.47 -6.23
CA ILE A 49 6.60 26.79 -5.56
C ILE A 49 7.83 26.98 -4.66
N GLY A 50 8.26 25.93 -3.96
CA GLY A 50 9.48 25.93 -3.14
C GLY A 50 10.73 26.29 -3.92
N LEU A 51 10.91 25.70 -5.11
CA LEU A 51 12.01 26.02 -6.03
C LEU A 51 11.94 27.46 -6.56
N HIS A 52 10.74 27.96 -6.81
CA HIS A 52 10.55 29.34 -7.25
C HIS A 52 10.89 30.35 -6.12
N LEU A 53 10.51 30.07 -4.87
CA LEU A 53 10.87 30.89 -3.71
C LEU A 53 12.36 30.84 -3.38
N ALA A 54 13.02 29.70 -3.62
CA ALA A 54 14.45 29.52 -3.41
C ALA A 54 15.33 30.38 -4.34
N ARG A 55 14.77 30.96 -5.41
CA ARG A 55 15.47 31.84 -6.35
C ARG A 55 15.23 33.34 -6.09
N ARG A 56 14.42 33.72 -5.09
CA ARG A 56 14.16 35.13 -4.76
C ARG A 56 15.32 35.80 -4.00
N ASP A 57 15.38 37.13 -4.09
CA ASP A 57 16.45 37.94 -3.47
C ASP A 57 16.32 38.12 -1.96
N MET A 58 15.10 38.04 -1.42
CA MET A 58 14.86 38.13 0.02
C MET A 58 15.38 36.88 0.77
N ALA A 59 16.30 37.09 1.71
CA ALA A 59 16.97 36.03 2.46
C ALA A 59 16.00 35.11 3.21
N ALA A 60 14.93 35.66 3.80
CA ALA A 60 13.88 34.90 4.48
C ALA A 60 13.11 33.98 3.51
N THR A 61 12.68 34.52 2.36
CA THR A 61 11.98 33.75 1.31
C THR A 61 12.86 32.65 0.72
N ARG A 62 14.16 32.93 0.57
CA ARG A 62 15.15 31.97 0.08
C ARG A 62 15.40 30.83 1.07
N ALA A 63 15.41 31.13 2.38
CA ALA A 63 15.55 30.13 3.43
C ALA A 63 14.34 29.18 3.47
N ILE A 64 13.12 29.72 3.35
CA ILE A 64 11.88 28.93 3.27
C ILE A 64 11.88 28.04 2.01
N GLY A 65 12.23 28.58 0.84
CA GLY A 65 12.30 27.79 -0.39
C GLY A 65 13.29 26.62 -0.33
N ARG A 66 14.48 26.84 0.26
CA ARG A 66 15.46 25.75 0.47
C ARG A 66 15.00 24.71 1.49
N PHE A 67 14.24 25.12 2.50
CA PHE A 67 13.66 24.21 3.48
C PHE A 67 12.62 23.29 2.82
N LEU A 68 11.72 23.85 1.99
CA LEU A 68 10.73 23.08 1.23
C LEU A 68 11.37 22.00 0.34
N VAL A 69 12.39 22.35 -0.45
CA VAL A 69 13.08 21.39 -1.35
C VAL A 69 13.80 20.29 -0.57
N LYS A 70 14.37 20.62 0.60
CA LYS A 70 15.01 19.62 1.48
C LYS A 70 13.99 18.71 2.18
N ALA A 71 12.76 19.19 2.41
CA ALA A 71 11.70 18.40 3.02
C ALA A 71 11.10 17.38 2.04
N MET A 72 11.08 17.68 0.74
CA MET A 72 10.52 16.81 -0.30
C MET A 72 11.03 15.34 -0.27
N PRO A 73 12.35 15.04 -0.24
CA PRO A 73 12.83 13.66 -0.15
C PRO A 73 12.46 12.97 1.17
N ILE A 74 12.31 13.73 2.27
CA ILE A 74 11.89 13.20 3.56
C ILE A 74 10.42 12.77 3.49
N ILE A 75 9.55 13.62 2.91
CA ILE A 75 8.13 13.31 2.71
C ILE A 75 7.98 12.05 1.85
N MET A 76 8.71 11.95 0.74
CA MET A 76 8.64 10.77 -0.15
C MET A 76 9.10 9.48 0.56
N ARG A 77 10.13 9.55 1.40
CA ARG A 77 10.57 8.40 2.21
C ARG A 77 9.50 7.96 3.22
N TRP A 78 8.90 8.90 3.94
CA TRP A 78 7.83 8.57 4.90
C TRP A 78 6.59 8.03 4.21
N LEU A 79 6.17 8.62 3.09
CA LEU A 79 5.05 8.13 2.29
C LEU A 79 5.29 6.70 1.80
N SER A 80 6.52 6.36 1.41
CA SER A 80 6.88 4.99 1.04
C SER A 80 6.77 4.04 2.24
N ILE A 81 7.33 4.39 3.39
CA ILE A 81 7.28 3.53 4.60
C ILE A 81 5.83 3.32 5.05
N ILE A 82 5.06 4.40 5.15
CA ILE A 82 3.65 4.37 5.55
C ILE A 82 2.84 3.58 4.52
N GLY A 83 3.09 3.80 3.22
CA GLY A 83 2.42 3.08 2.14
C GLY A 83 2.67 1.58 2.20
N THR A 84 3.92 1.16 2.43
CA THR A 84 4.25 -0.27 2.60
C THR A 84 3.60 -0.85 3.85
N ALA A 85 3.63 -0.14 4.99
CA ALA A 85 2.97 -0.59 6.21
C ALA A 85 1.45 -0.73 6.02
N ALA A 86 0.82 0.24 5.35
CA ALA A 86 -0.59 0.19 5.01
C ALA A 86 -0.92 -1.00 4.10
N MET A 87 -0.13 -1.24 3.06
CA MET A 87 -0.35 -2.40 2.16
C MET A 87 -0.25 -3.74 2.89
N ILE A 88 0.68 -3.88 3.84
CA ILE A 88 0.82 -5.10 4.66
C ILE A 88 -0.42 -5.27 5.55
N TRP A 89 -0.88 -4.19 6.16
CA TRP A 89 -2.07 -4.20 7.01
C TRP A 89 -3.33 -4.56 6.22
N VAL A 90 -3.61 -3.85 5.13
CA VAL A 90 -4.83 -4.08 4.33
C VAL A 90 -4.82 -5.48 3.71
N GLY A 91 -3.69 -5.92 3.15
CA GLY A 91 -3.54 -7.27 2.60
C GLY A 91 -3.71 -8.37 3.65
N GLY A 92 -3.21 -8.15 4.87
CA GLY A 92 -3.43 -9.04 6.00
C GLY A 92 -4.91 -9.16 6.38
N GLY A 93 -5.65 -8.06 6.34
CA GLY A 93 -7.11 -8.04 6.54
C GLY A 93 -7.86 -8.87 5.50
N ILE A 94 -7.51 -8.73 4.22
CA ILE A 94 -8.09 -9.53 3.13
C ILE A 94 -7.81 -11.03 3.33
N ILE A 95 -6.60 -11.41 3.75
CA ILE A 95 -6.25 -12.82 3.98
C ILE A 95 -7.06 -13.41 5.14
N VAL A 96 -7.15 -12.69 6.26
CA VAL A 96 -7.94 -13.15 7.42
C VAL A 96 -9.41 -13.33 7.05
N HIS A 97 -10.00 -12.34 6.37
CA HIS A 97 -11.40 -12.41 5.96
C HIS A 97 -11.62 -13.48 4.88
N GLY A 98 -10.69 -13.64 3.94
CA GLY A 98 -10.73 -14.74 2.97
C GLY A 98 -10.70 -16.12 3.65
N LEU A 99 -9.85 -16.31 4.65
CA LEU A 99 -9.75 -17.56 5.41
C LEU A 99 -11.05 -17.91 6.15
N GLU A 100 -11.79 -16.91 6.64
CA GLU A 100 -13.13 -17.09 7.23
C GLU A 100 -14.13 -17.62 6.19
N VAL A 101 -14.13 -17.03 4.99
CA VAL A 101 -15.02 -17.46 3.89
C VAL A 101 -14.67 -18.87 3.38
N PHE A 102 -13.38 -19.26 3.40
CA PHE A 102 -12.92 -20.58 2.94
C PHE A 102 -13.00 -21.70 4.00
N GLY A 103 -13.53 -21.44 5.20
CA GLY A 103 -13.87 -22.48 6.18
C GLY A 103 -12.74 -22.92 7.12
N VAL A 104 -11.58 -22.27 7.11
CA VAL A 104 -10.48 -22.54 8.05
C VAL A 104 -10.63 -21.61 9.25
N GLN A 105 -11.51 -21.98 10.18
CA GLN A 105 -11.98 -21.12 11.29
C GLN A 105 -10.95 -20.89 12.41
N ALA A 106 -9.83 -21.63 12.41
CA ALA A 106 -8.89 -21.67 13.53
C ALA A 106 -8.15 -20.34 13.82
N PRO A 107 -7.73 -19.52 12.84
CA PRO A 107 -7.11 -18.22 13.12
C PRO A 107 -8.14 -17.18 13.56
N ALA A 108 -9.32 -17.17 12.94
CA ALA A 108 -10.38 -16.18 13.19
C ALA A 108 -11.00 -16.32 14.59
N THR A 109 -11.26 -17.55 15.04
CA THR A 109 -11.76 -17.79 16.41
C THR A 109 -10.74 -17.41 17.48
N MET A 110 -9.44 -17.65 17.26
CA MET A 110 -8.39 -17.22 18.20
C MET A 110 -8.31 -15.68 18.32
N ILE A 111 -8.43 -14.97 17.19
CA ILE A 111 -8.45 -13.50 17.17
C ILE A 111 -9.73 -12.96 17.83
N HIS A 112 -10.89 -13.58 17.57
CA HIS A 112 -12.15 -13.18 18.22
C HIS A 112 -12.16 -13.45 19.73
N HIS A 113 -11.62 -14.57 20.20
CA HIS A 113 -11.51 -14.83 21.64
C HIS A 113 -10.54 -13.88 22.35
N LEU A 114 -9.42 -13.51 21.71
CA LEU A 114 -8.50 -12.49 22.23
C LEU A 114 -9.13 -11.09 22.23
N ALA A 115 -9.88 -10.75 21.18
CA ALA A 115 -10.57 -9.47 21.07
C ALA A 115 -11.72 -9.33 22.09
N ASP A 116 -12.52 -10.38 22.31
CA ASP A 116 -13.60 -10.38 23.29
C ASP A 116 -13.08 -10.39 24.73
N ALA A 117 -11.98 -11.09 25.01
CA ALA A 117 -11.32 -11.08 26.32
C ALA A 117 -10.74 -9.69 26.66
N ALA A 118 -10.17 -9.00 25.67
CA ALA A 118 -9.67 -7.64 25.85
C ALA A 118 -10.80 -6.60 25.96
N ALA A 119 -11.91 -6.78 25.24
CA ALA A 119 -13.08 -5.89 25.32
C ALA A 119 -13.72 -5.88 26.73
N HIS A 120 -13.63 -6.98 27.47
CA HIS A 120 -14.09 -7.04 28.87
C HIS A 120 -13.18 -6.28 29.85
N ALA A 121 -11.93 -5.98 29.48
CA ALA A 121 -10.98 -5.26 30.34
C ALA A 121 -11.09 -3.73 30.24
N ALA A 122 -11.76 -3.18 29.22
CA ALA A 122 -11.92 -1.74 29.00
C ALA A 122 -13.36 -1.36 28.60
N PRO A 123 -14.29 -1.24 29.58
CA PRO A 123 -15.71 -0.92 29.32
C PRO A 123 -15.96 0.47 28.71
N PHE A 124 -14.96 1.35 28.73
CA PHE A 124 -15.05 2.74 28.27
C PHE A 124 -14.99 2.86 26.73
N ALA A 125 -14.35 1.93 26.01
CA ALA A 125 -14.24 1.98 24.54
C ALA A 125 -14.03 0.58 23.90
N PRO A 126 -14.98 -0.35 24.06
CA PRO A 126 -14.83 -1.74 23.61
C PRO A 126 -14.62 -1.86 22.10
N GLU A 127 -15.31 -1.04 21.29
CA GLU A 127 -15.20 -1.09 19.83
C GLU A 127 -13.85 -0.58 19.31
N PHE A 128 -13.29 0.45 19.93
CA PHE A 128 -11.96 0.94 19.56
C PHE A 128 -10.88 -0.11 19.86
N LEU A 129 -10.97 -0.75 21.02
CA LEU A 129 -10.01 -1.79 21.40
C LEU A 129 -10.14 -3.05 20.52
N ARG A 130 -11.38 -3.44 20.20
CA ARG A 130 -11.67 -4.52 19.23
C ARG A 130 -11.04 -4.20 17.88
N TRP A 131 -11.22 -2.99 17.37
CA TRP A 131 -10.61 -2.54 16.13
C TRP A 131 -9.08 -2.60 16.18
N VAL A 132 -8.45 -2.06 17.24
CA VAL A 132 -6.98 -2.05 17.40
C VAL A 132 -6.41 -3.47 17.40
N ILE A 133 -7.05 -4.39 18.11
CA ILE A 133 -6.59 -5.78 18.21
C ILE A 133 -6.77 -6.50 16.88
N ALA A 134 -7.95 -6.41 16.28
CA ALA A 134 -8.22 -7.02 14.98
C ALA A 134 -7.24 -6.51 13.90
N ALA A 135 -7.01 -5.19 13.89
CA ALA A 135 -6.01 -4.53 13.05
C ALA A 135 -4.58 -5.02 13.25
N SER A 136 -4.15 -5.14 14.51
CA SER A 136 -2.78 -5.54 14.83
C SER A 136 -2.54 -7.01 14.46
N CYS A 137 -3.53 -7.87 14.74
CA CYS A 137 -3.49 -9.28 14.37
C CYS A 137 -3.51 -9.47 12.84
N SER A 138 -4.36 -8.74 12.11
CA SER A 138 -4.40 -8.83 10.65
C SER A 138 -3.10 -8.33 10.03
N GLY A 139 -2.51 -7.25 10.54
CA GLY A 139 -1.19 -6.77 10.12
C GLY A 139 -0.07 -7.80 10.36
N LEU A 140 -0.09 -8.51 11.50
CA LEU A 140 0.85 -9.60 11.78
C LEU A 140 0.71 -10.76 10.80
N VAL A 141 -0.54 -11.18 10.50
CA VAL A 141 -0.80 -12.23 9.50
C VAL A 141 -0.32 -11.80 8.12
N GLY A 142 -0.63 -10.56 7.72
CA GLY A 142 -0.16 -9.97 6.46
C GLY A 142 1.37 -9.93 6.37
N LEU A 143 2.05 -9.59 7.46
CA LEU A 143 3.51 -9.56 7.52
C LEU A 143 4.12 -10.96 7.41
N LEU A 144 3.56 -11.96 8.10
CA LEU A 144 4.03 -13.34 8.03
C LEU A 144 3.82 -13.93 6.64
N ALA A 145 2.62 -13.76 6.06
CA ALA A 145 2.30 -14.24 4.73
C ALA A 145 3.15 -13.52 3.65
N GLY A 146 3.21 -12.19 3.71
CA GLY A 146 4.03 -11.38 2.81
C GLY A 146 5.52 -11.71 2.91
N GLY A 147 6.02 -11.90 4.13
CA GLY A 147 7.40 -12.33 4.38
C GLY A 147 7.70 -13.73 3.85
N ALA A 148 6.77 -14.69 4.02
CA ALA A 148 6.91 -16.03 3.47
C ALA A 148 6.93 -16.03 1.94
N ILE A 149 6.06 -15.24 1.29
CA ILE A 149 6.03 -15.07 -0.16
C ILE A 149 7.33 -14.41 -0.65
N ALA A 150 7.79 -13.35 0.00
CA ALA A 150 9.03 -12.68 -0.36
C ALA A 150 10.26 -13.61 -0.20
N ALA A 151 10.32 -14.39 0.87
CA ALA A 151 11.36 -15.39 1.10
C ALA A 151 11.33 -16.49 0.03
N LEU A 152 10.14 -17.00 -0.31
CA LEU A 152 9.95 -17.98 -1.38
C LEU A 152 10.39 -17.42 -2.73
N MET A 153 9.99 -16.18 -3.06
CA MET A 153 10.42 -15.52 -4.30
C MET A 153 11.93 -15.35 -4.36
N HIS A 154 12.58 -14.96 -3.27
CA HIS A 154 14.04 -14.87 -3.23
C HIS A 154 14.72 -16.23 -3.34
N LEU A 155 14.13 -17.29 -2.76
CA LEU A 155 14.62 -18.66 -2.90
C LEU A 155 14.49 -19.16 -4.35
N VAL A 156 13.35 -18.91 -5.00
CA VAL A 156 13.08 -19.27 -6.39
C VAL A 156 13.90 -18.43 -7.37
N ALA A 157 14.07 -17.13 -7.13
CA ALA A 157 14.95 -16.28 -7.93
C ALA A 157 16.43 -16.63 -7.73
N GLY A 158 16.83 -17.04 -6.53
CA GLY A 158 18.16 -17.60 -6.26
C GLY A 158 18.40 -18.93 -6.99
N LEU A 159 17.37 -19.79 -7.04
CA LEU A 159 17.42 -21.06 -7.77
C LEU A 159 17.32 -20.86 -9.31
N GLY A 160 16.57 -19.86 -9.75
CA GLY A 160 16.47 -19.42 -11.14
C GLY A 160 17.73 -18.71 -11.64
N GLY A 161 18.47 -18.02 -10.76
CA GLY A 161 19.81 -17.51 -11.04
C GLY A 161 20.82 -18.64 -11.29
N PHE A 162 20.68 -19.76 -10.58
CA PHE A 162 21.48 -20.96 -10.81
C PHE A 162 21.10 -21.70 -12.12
N LEU A 163 19.82 -21.72 -12.51
CA LEU A 163 19.40 -22.24 -13.83
C LEU A 163 19.72 -21.29 -15.00
N ALA A 164 19.72 -19.97 -14.79
CA ALA A 164 20.07 -18.99 -15.83
C ALA A 164 21.58 -18.97 -16.17
N MET A 165 22.42 -19.59 -15.33
CA MET A 165 23.86 -19.78 -15.59
C MET A 165 24.19 -21.03 -16.41
N ASN A 166 23.23 -21.93 -16.66
CA ASN A 166 23.39 -23.05 -17.59
C ASN A 166 22.70 -22.75 -18.93
N GLY A 167 23.34 -21.90 -19.73
CA GLY A 167 23.28 -21.96 -21.20
C GLY A 167 22.01 -21.45 -21.90
N ALA A 168 21.71 -20.15 -21.82
CA ALA A 168 21.03 -19.36 -22.89
C ALA A 168 20.63 -17.93 -22.43
N GLY A 169 20.48 -17.70 -21.12
CA GLY A 169 19.92 -16.45 -20.57
C GLY A 169 20.86 -15.24 -20.52
N LEU A 170 22.17 -15.44 -20.66
CA LEU A 170 23.15 -14.35 -20.48
C LEU A 170 23.04 -13.23 -21.53
N ARG A 171 22.51 -13.53 -22.72
CA ARG A 171 22.27 -12.51 -23.76
C ARG A 171 21.07 -11.62 -23.44
N PHE A 172 20.05 -12.14 -22.74
CA PHE A 172 18.86 -11.36 -22.37
C PHE A 172 19.11 -10.47 -21.15
N ALA A 173 19.87 -10.95 -20.16
CA ALA A 173 20.21 -10.16 -18.98
C ALA A 173 21.17 -8.99 -19.31
N PHE A 174 22.11 -9.19 -20.25
CA PHE A 174 23.00 -8.12 -20.70
C PHE A 174 22.24 -7.03 -21.50
N LEU A 175 21.25 -7.43 -22.31
CA LEU A 175 20.38 -6.49 -23.05
C LEU A 175 19.47 -5.65 -22.14
N LEU A 176 19.10 -6.15 -20.96
CA LEU A 176 18.26 -5.41 -19.99
C LEU A 176 19.07 -4.43 -19.12
N LEU A 177 20.36 -4.68 -18.90
CA LEU A 177 21.24 -3.82 -18.09
C LEU A 177 21.82 -2.62 -18.86
N GLU A 178 21.73 -2.61 -20.20
CA GLU A 178 22.33 -1.55 -21.03
C GLU A 178 21.38 -0.37 -21.35
N GLY A 179 20.18 -0.31 -20.77
CA GLY A 179 19.36 0.92 -20.73
C GLY A 179 18.93 1.48 -22.10
N ARG A 180 18.93 0.68 -23.18
CA ARG A 180 18.61 1.15 -24.55
C ARG A 180 17.11 1.15 -24.90
N PHE A 181 16.21 1.19 -23.92
CA PHE A 181 14.76 1.25 -24.18
C PHE A 181 14.28 2.60 -24.74
N CYS A 182 15.06 3.69 -24.63
CA CYS A 182 14.66 5.01 -25.13
C CYS A 182 14.66 5.16 -26.66
N SER A 183 15.16 4.19 -27.43
CA SER A 183 15.31 4.34 -28.89
C SER A 183 14.10 3.89 -29.72
N TRP A 184 13.11 3.19 -29.14
CA TRP A 184 11.99 2.58 -29.90
C TRP A 184 10.66 3.35 -29.82
N ALA A 185 10.59 4.45 -29.06
CA ALA A 185 9.38 5.29 -28.99
C ALA A 185 9.41 6.50 -29.96
N VAL A 186 10.48 6.67 -30.75
CA VAL A 186 10.64 7.79 -31.70
C VAL A 186 11.21 7.28 -33.05
N ALA A 187 10.56 6.27 -33.62
CA ALA A 187 10.71 5.91 -35.03
C ALA A 187 9.38 5.39 -35.57
#